data_AF-N9VB09-F1
#
_entry.id   AF-N9VB09-F1
#
_cell.length_a   1.000
_cell.length_b   1.000
_cell.length_c   1.000
_cell.angle_alpha   90.00
_cell.angle_beta   90.00
_cell.angle_gamma   90.00
#
_symmetry.space_group_name_H-M   'P 1'
#
loop_
_entity.id
_entity.type
_entity.pdbx_description
1 polymer ?
#
loop_
_entity_poly.entity_id
_entity_poly.type
_entity_poly.pdbx_seq_one_letter_code
_entity_poly.pdbx_strand_id
1 'polypeptide(L)'
;MRKKEVEKYWENEEGETIEFGKHFMRCFDKAGKLQFGKKFYDPSNGGLKYKVIFVLDREELINSKEGAEYLMQTIDDWRSQEQEHDGNE
;
A
#
# COMPACT_ATOMS: atom_id res chain seq x y z
N MET A 1 -14.61 4.07 28.67
CA MET A 1 -15.45 3.62 27.53
C MET A 1 -14.53 3.06 26.46
N ARG A 2 -14.58 1.75 26.16
CA ARG A 2 -13.88 1.21 24.98
C ARG A 2 -14.57 1.82 23.76
N LYS A 3 -13.84 2.57 22.93
CA LYS A 3 -14.35 2.98 21.61
C LYS A 3 -14.75 1.67 20.91
N LYS A 4 -16.02 1.53 20.53
CA LYS A 4 -16.42 0.50 19.56
C LYS A 4 -15.55 0.75 18.34
N GLU A 5 -14.58 -0.12 18.08
CA GLU A 5 -13.93 -0.17 16.78
C GLU A 5 -15.06 -0.37 15.78
N VAL A 6 -15.29 0.65 14.96
CA VAL A 6 -16.20 0.53 13.82
C VAL A 6 -15.47 -0.45 12.91
N GLU A 7 -15.90 -1.72 12.94
CA GLU A 7 -15.44 -2.74 11.99
C GLU A 7 -15.53 -2.11 10.61
N LYS A 8 -14.37 -1.91 10.00
CA LYS A 8 -14.32 -1.32 8.67
C LYS A 8 -14.88 -2.37 7.74
N TYR A 9 -15.89 -2.05 6.94
CA TYR A 9 -16.62 -3.04 6.14
C TYR A 9 -15.72 -3.87 5.20
N TRP A 10 -14.54 -3.36 4.86
CA TRP A 10 -13.50 -4.02 4.07
C TRP A 10 -12.59 -4.99 4.85
N GLU A 11 -12.71 -5.10 6.17
CA GLU A 11 -11.99 -6.10 6.99
C GLU A 11 -12.52 -7.53 6.81
N ASN A 12 -13.65 -7.69 6.12
CA ASN A 12 -14.22 -9.00 5.77
C ASN A 12 -13.61 -9.59 4.49
N GLU A 13 -12.78 -8.84 3.78
CA GLU A 13 -12.06 -9.30 2.60
C GLU A 13 -10.60 -9.63 2.99
N GLU A 14 -10.12 -10.79 2.55
CA GLU A 14 -8.70 -11.12 2.65
C GLU A 14 -7.95 -10.35 1.57
N GLY A 15 -7.27 -9.27 1.97
CA GLY A 15 -6.50 -8.43 1.05
C GLY A 15 -5.13 -9.01 0.72
N GLU A 16 -4.75 -8.98 -0.56
CA GLU A 16 -3.43 -9.40 -1.03
C GLU A 16 -2.36 -8.45 -0.49
N THR A 17 -1.38 -8.97 0.25
CA THR A 17 -0.33 -8.17 0.88
C THR A 17 1.00 -8.37 0.17
N ILE A 18 1.60 -7.27 -0.28
CA ILE A 18 2.94 -7.23 -0.85
C ILE A 18 3.84 -6.44 0.09
N GLU A 19 5.03 -6.98 0.38
CA GLU A 19 5.99 -6.35 1.27
C GLU A 19 7.23 -5.86 0.51
N PHE A 20 7.71 -4.66 0.84
CA PHE A 20 8.90 -4.08 0.23
C PHE A 20 9.70 -3.29 1.26
N GLY A 21 10.95 -3.68 1.49
CA GLY A 21 11.81 -3.11 2.54
C GLY A 21 11.14 -3.18 3.92
N LYS A 22 10.92 -2.01 4.55
CA LYS A 22 10.23 -1.87 5.85
C LYS A 22 8.73 -1.53 5.70
N HIS A 23 8.21 -1.53 4.48
CA HIS A 23 6.86 -1.12 4.15
C HIS A 23 6.05 -2.30 3.57
N PHE A 24 4.75 -2.10 3.50
CA PHE A 24 3.84 -3.02 2.82
C PHE A 24 2.75 -2.24 2.10
N MET A 25 2.18 -2.90 1.10
CA MET A 25 0.94 -2.53 0.44
C MET A 25 -0.04 -3.69 0.58
N ARG A 26 -1.32 -3.39 0.80
CA ARG A 26 -2.38 -4.40 0.83
C ARG A 26 -3.55 -3.98 -0.05
N CYS A 27 -3.91 -4.80 -1.03
CA CYS A 27 -4.99 -4.55 -1.96
C CYS A 27 -6.27 -5.29 -1.54
N PHE A 28 -7.38 -4.58 -1.50
CA PHE A 28 -8.72 -5.13 -1.29
C PHE A 28 -9.53 -4.83 -2.55
N ASP A 29 -9.48 -5.73 -3.52
CA ASP A 29 -10.01 -5.49 -4.86
C ASP A 29 -11.53 -5.30 -4.87
N LYS A 30 -12.25 -6.11 -4.08
CA LYS A 30 -13.72 -6.02 -3.99
C LYS A 30 -14.14 -4.74 -3.30
N ALA A 31 -13.46 -4.39 -2.20
CA ALA A 31 -13.72 -3.14 -1.48
C ALA A 31 -13.18 -1.89 -2.19
N GLY A 32 -12.31 -2.04 -3.19
CA GLY A 32 -11.65 -0.92 -3.87
C GLY A 32 -10.75 -0.11 -2.94
N LYS A 33 -10.02 -0.77 -2.03
CA LYS A 33 -9.13 -0.10 -1.07
C LYS A 33 -7.68 -0.54 -1.27
N LEU A 34 -6.76 0.42 -1.18
CA LEU A 34 -5.32 0.16 -1.18
C LEU A 34 -4.69 0.70 0.10
N GLN A 35 -4.21 -0.20 0.96
CA GLN A 35 -3.56 0.18 2.22
C GLN A 35 -2.05 0.27 2.04
N PHE A 36 -1.45 1.26 2.67
CA PHE A 36 -0.01 1.42 2.79
C PHE A 36 0.38 1.50 4.26
N GLY A 37 1.51 0.91 4.61
CA GLY A 37 1.99 0.97 5.98
C GLY A 37 3.41 0.48 6.16
N LYS A 38 3.77 0.30 7.43
CA LYS A 38 5.08 -0.22 7.86
C LYS A 38 4.93 -1.60 8.50
N LYS A 39 5.89 -2.47 8.22
CA LYS A 39 6.06 -3.73 8.94
C LYS A 39 7.21 -3.62 9.93
N PHE A 40 7.04 -4.22 11.10
CA PHE A 40 8.07 -4.28 12.14
C PHE A 40 7.89 -5.54 12.98
N TYR A 41 8.99 -6.04 13.54
CA TYR A 41 8.93 -7.16 14.46
C TYR A 41 8.65 -6.66 15.87
N ASP A 42 7.73 -7.31 16.56
CA ASP A 42 7.50 -7.07 17.97
C ASP A 42 8.73 -7.53 18.76
N PRO A 43 9.36 -6.64 19.55
CA PRO A 43 10.56 -7.00 20.30
C PRO A 43 10.30 -8.02 21.42
N SER A 44 9.05 -8.21 21.85
CA SER A 44 8.71 -9.12 22.96
C SER A 44 8.48 -10.56 22.51
N ASN A 45 8.04 -10.81 21.28
CA ASN A 45 7.74 -12.16 20.80
C ASN A 45 8.25 -12.47 19.38
N GLY A 46 8.92 -11.52 18.72
CA GLY A 46 9.44 -11.68 17.37
C GLY A 46 8.35 -11.77 16.29
N GLY A 47 7.08 -11.52 16.63
CA GLY A 47 5.97 -11.58 15.69
C GLY A 47 5.98 -10.39 14.73
N LEU A 48 5.74 -10.65 13.45
CA LEU A 48 5.61 -9.60 12.44
C LEU A 48 4.30 -8.83 12.67
N LYS A 49 4.41 -7.51 12.80
CA LYS A 49 3.28 -6.59 12.95
C LYS A 49 3.23 -5.61 11.79
N TYR A 50 2.01 -5.28 11.39
CA TYR A 50 1.72 -4.30 10.36
C TYR A 50 1.04 -3.09 10.99
N LYS A 51 1.56 -1.90 10.71
CA LYS A 51 0.94 -0.62 11.06
C LYS A 51 0.51 0.06 9.77
N VAL A 52 -0.79 0.09 9.53
CA VAL A 52 -1.40 0.87 8.45
C VAL A 52 -1.15 2.36 8.74
N ILE A 53 -0.68 3.09 7.73
CA ILE A 53 -0.43 4.53 7.79
C ILE A 53 -1.48 5.26 6.95
N PHE A 54 -1.82 4.73 5.78
CA PHE A 54 -2.73 5.36 4.84
C PHE A 54 -3.59 4.31 4.14
N VAL A 55 -4.81 4.69 3.78
CA VAL A 55 -5.74 3.89 2.97
C VAL A 55 -6.22 4.77 1.85
N LEU A 56 -5.93 4.38 0.62
CA LEU A 56 -6.39 5.02 -0.60
C LEU A 56 -7.67 4.34 -1.07
N ASP A 57 -8.67 5.14 -1.43
CA ASP A 57 -9.88 4.65 -2.09
C ASP A 57 -9.67 4.67 -3.61
N ARG A 58 -10.04 3.57 -4.27
CA ARG A 58 -9.97 3.43 -5.73
C ARG A 58 -10.79 4.51 -6.43
N GLU A 59 -12.00 4.82 -5.96
CA GLU A 59 -12.85 5.84 -6.56
C GLU A 59 -12.25 7.24 -6.39
N GLU A 60 -11.64 7.54 -5.24
CA GLU A 60 -10.95 8.82 -5.04
C GLU A 60 -9.74 8.97 -5.95
N LEU A 61 -8.95 7.89 -6.13
CA LEU A 61 -7.79 7.92 -7.02
C LEU A 61 -8.21 8.04 -8.49
N ILE A 62 -9.15 7.20 -8.94
CA ILE A 62 -9.55 7.13 -10.36
C ILE A 62 -10.37 8.35 -10.78
N ASN A 63 -11.21 8.89 -9.90
CA ASN A 63 -12.00 10.10 -10.23
C ASN A 63 -11.25 11.40 -9.94
N SER A 64 -10.01 11.33 -9.46
CA SER A 64 -9.16 12.51 -9.41
C SER A 64 -8.81 12.97 -10.83
N LYS A 65 -8.60 14.28 -11.02
CA LYS A 65 -8.34 14.83 -12.36
C LYS A 65 -7.13 14.19 -13.05
N GLU A 66 -6.08 13.89 -12.29
CA GLU A 66 -4.77 13.46 -12.82
C GLU A 66 -4.05 12.44 -11.90
N GLY A 67 -4.62 12.06 -10.75
CA GLY A 67 -3.88 11.34 -9.71
C GLY A 67 -3.48 9.90 -10.08
N ALA A 68 -4.36 9.16 -10.75
CA ALA A 68 -4.04 7.82 -11.24
C ALA A 68 -2.96 7.85 -12.33
N GLU A 69 -3.11 8.74 -13.31
CA GLU A 69 -2.17 8.91 -14.43
C GLU A 69 -0.78 9.35 -13.93
N TYR A 70 -0.74 10.33 -13.03
CA TYR A 70 0.51 10.80 -12.44
C TYR A 70 1.25 9.71 -11.65
N LEU A 71 0.51 8.88 -10.88
CA LEU A 71 1.10 7.77 -10.15
C LEU A 71 1.71 6.72 -11.10
N MET A 72 0.99 6.35 -12.16
CA MET A 72 1.50 5.39 -13.15
C MET A 72 2.75 5.92 -13.84
N GLN A 73 2.72 7.17 -14.32
CA GLN A 73 3.86 7.80 -14.97
C GLN A 73 5.08 7.86 -14.02
N THR A 74 4.88 8.24 -12.76
CA THR A 74 5.97 8.31 -11.77
C THR A 74 6.65 6.94 -11.59
N ILE A 75 5.86 5.86 -11.56
CA ILE A 75 6.41 4.49 -11.41
C ILE A 75 7.19 4.08 -12.66
N ASP A 76 6.67 4.38 -13.85
CA ASP A 76 7.33 4.05 -15.12
C ASP A 76 8.63 4.84 -15.32
N ASP A 77 8.65 6.12 -14.90
CA ASP A 77 9.84 6.96 -14.93
C ASP A 77 10.94 6.40 -14.02
N TRP A 78 10.59 5.95 -12.80
CA TRP A 78 11.56 5.32 -11.89
C TRP A 78 12.12 4.00 -12.45
N ARG A 79 11.26 3.17 -13.05
CA ARG A 79 11.71 1.92 -13.70
C ARG A 79 12.64 2.16 -14.88
N SER A 80 12.48 3.28 -15.58
CA SER A 80 13.33 3.63 -16.72
C SER A 80 14.71 4.09 -16.26
N GLN A 81 14.79 4.84 -15.15
CA GLN A 81 16.06 5.28 -14.56
C GLN A 81 16.90 4.12 -14.03
N GLU A 82 16.27 3.06 -13.48
CA GLU A 82 16.99 1.86 -13.05
C GLU A 82 17.63 1.11 -14.23
N GLN A 83 17.05 1.18 -15.43
CA GLN A 83 17.58 0.52 -16.63
C GLN A 83 18.74 1.31 -17.28
N GLU A 84 18.75 2.64 -17.18
CA GLU A 84 19.86 3.47 -17.69
C GLU A 84 21.14 3.34 -16.87
N HIS A 85 21.04 2.92 -15.60
CA HIS A 85 22.20 2.68 -14.72
C HIS A 85 22.86 1.31 -14.92
N ASP A 86 22.18 0.32 -15.51
CA ASP A 86 22.70 -1.03 -15.76
C ASP A 86 23.39 -1.16 -17.14
N GLY A 87 23.36 -0.11 -17.96
CA GLY A 87 23.88 -0.09 -19.34
C GLY A 87 25.28 0.51 -19.54
N ASN A 88 26.00 0.83 -18.45
CA ASN A 88 27.36 1.40 -18.48
C ASN A 88 28.33 0.48 -17.70
N GLU A 89 28.58 -0.73 -18.23
CA GLU A 89 29.76 -1.55 -17.91
C GLU A 89 30.57 -1.82 -19.18
#